data_AF-A0A5S3V319-F1
#
_entry.id   AF-A0A5S3V319-F1
#
_cell.length_a   1.000
_cell.length_b   1.000
_cell.length_c   1.000
_cell.angle_alpha   90.00
_cell.angle_beta   90.00
_cell.angle_gamma   90.00
#
_symmetry.space_group_name_H-M   'P 1'
#
loop_
_entity.id
_entity.type
_entity.pdbx_description
1 polymer ?
#
loop_
_entity_poly.entity_id
_entity_poly.type
_entity_poly.pdbx_seq_one_letter_code
_entity_poly.pdbx_strand_id
1 'polypeptide(L)'
;MAGKIPRQFIDDLLARTDIVELIDNRIGLKKAGKDYQACCPFHNEKTPSFTVSRDKQFYHCFGCGANGNAISFLMEYDKLEFVDAIEELAGQFSLEIPREQGLGGPQRSFEEKKSDYDLMQQTARYYQQQLNQHQKSAEVKAYVTGRGLSQQTIDKFQIGFAPPEWDQLIRTLARNPAQRQQLVELKLATEKSPGRQFDFFRDRLMFPIRDKRGRVIAFGGRIMGQDQGPKYLNSPETRIFHKSFELYGFYEAKQAHRQLAQVLIVEGYMDVVALSEYGIDYAVAALGTATTAEHMQTLFRNTDQVICCYDGDRAGKDAAWRALEHALPNLKDGKSLRFVFLPDGEDPDSLVQKEGKEAFEQRLSDAQDYDKVLFSRLSEQCDLTTDAGKAKLLSEALPLIEKVPSEYYQESLLTTLARLIGRTREQLSAKLATPRKQHAIERKFKVTPMRRAIGLLLQHPGLASVVEHLPDLAELPLPGMRLFLTLQATCLSRPDYTTAHILEAFRDTPEYSALNKLATWQHNIDEEKLIDEFKNTFQFIEDQCLNLRLETLLIKDKTEGLNSDERLECALLTQALGARRTGQN
;
A
#
# COMPACT_ATOMS: atom_id res chain seq x y z
N MET A 1 9.47 -7.25 3.53
CA MET A 1 9.56 -6.92 2.09
C MET A 1 9.39 -8.21 1.31
N ALA A 2 8.34 -8.29 0.47
CA ALA A 2 8.18 -9.39 -0.47
C ALA A 2 9.45 -9.52 -1.33
N GLY A 3 9.86 -10.76 -1.66
CA GLY A 3 11.13 -11.05 -2.33
C GLY A 3 11.42 -10.08 -3.47
N LYS A 4 12.55 -9.37 -3.39
CA LYS A 4 12.88 -8.27 -4.31
C LYS A 4 12.92 -8.79 -5.74
N ILE A 5 12.02 -8.28 -6.58
CA ILE A 5 12.10 -8.45 -8.02
C ILE A 5 13.30 -7.63 -8.48
N PRO A 6 14.27 -8.22 -9.22
CA PRO A 6 15.43 -7.49 -9.70
C PRO A 6 15.02 -6.25 -10.47
N ARG A 7 15.65 -5.13 -10.15
CA ARG A 7 15.36 -3.84 -10.79
C ARG A 7 15.51 -3.91 -12.31
N GLN A 8 16.53 -4.63 -12.79
CA GLN A 8 16.72 -4.85 -14.21
C GLN A 8 15.50 -5.49 -14.89
N PHE A 9 14.83 -6.44 -14.22
CA PHE A 9 13.62 -7.05 -14.78
C PHE A 9 12.46 -6.06 -14.85
N ILE A 10 12.30 -5.21 -13.83
CA ILE A 10 11.27 -4.17 -13.82
C ILE A 10 11.52 -3.17 -14.96
N ASP A 11 12.78 -2.78 -15.16
CA ASP A 11 13.18 -1.90 -16.25
C ASP A 11 12.89 -2.55 -17.61
N ASP A 12 13.31 -3.79 -17.83
CA ASP A 12 13.07 -4.54 -19.07
C ASP A 12 11.56 -4.70 -19.35
N LEU A 13 10.75 -4.87 -18.29
CA LEU A 13 9.30 -4.99 -18.39
C LEU A 13 8.64 -3.66 -18.77
N LEU A 14 9.08 -2.55 -18.19
CA LEU A 14 8.63 -1.21 -18.57
C LEU A 14 9.04 -0.88 -20.01
N ALA A 15 10.24 -1.24 -20.45
CA ALA A 15 10.72 -1.03 -21.81
C ALA A 15 9.90 -1.80 -22.86
N ARG A 16 9.32 -2.95 -22.49
CA ARG A 16 8.45 -3.76 -23.37
C ARG A 16 6.99 -3.31 -23.37
N THR A 17 6.57 -2.53 -22.39
CA THR A 17 5.18 -2.12 -22.22
C THR A 17 4.94 -0.79 -22.93
N ASP A 18 4.00 -0.73 -23.87
CA ASP A 18 3.48 0.57 -24.35
C ASP A 18 2.32 1.03 -23.44
N ILE A 19 2.58 2.06 -22.65
CA ILE A 19 1.60 2.65 -21.73
C ILE A 19 0.34 3.13 -22.45
N VAL A 20 0.44 3.59 -23.69
CA VAL A 20 -0.72 4.06 -24.46
C VAL A 20 -1.63 2.88 -24.75
N GLU A 21 -1.10 1.76 -25.24
CA GLU A 21 -1.89 0.55 -25.53
C GLU A 21 -2.49 -0.04 -24.26
N LEU A 22 -1.71 -0.09 -23.17
CA LEU A 22 -2.17 -0.59 -21.88
C LEU A 22 -3.38 0.19 -21.35
N ILE A 23 -3.35 1.51 -21.46
CA ILE A 23 -4.39 2.41 -20.97
C ILE A 23 -5.58 2.48 -21.95
N ASP A 24 -5.32 2.51 -23.25
CA ASP A 24 -6.36 2.59 -24.29
C ASP A 24 -7.34 1.40 -24.20
N ASN A 25 -6.81 0.21 -23.93
CA ASN A 25 -7.58 -1.01 -23.68
C ASN A 25 -8.55 -0.91 -22.48
N ARG A 26 -8.40 0.10 -21.61
CA ARG A 26 -9.23 0.29 -20.41
C ARG A 26 -10.14 1.51 -20.49
N ILE A 27 -9.63 2.65 -20.97
CA ILE A 27 -10.35 3.93 -20.86
C ILE A 27 -10.53 4.71 -22.17
N GLY A 28 -10.20 4.13 -23.34
CA GLY A 28 -10.47 4.74 -24.65
C GLY A 28 -9.82 6.12 -24.84
N LEU A 29 -8.55 6.12 -25.27
CA LEU A 29 -7.74 7.31 -25.49
C LEU A 29 -8.01 7.93 -26.86
N LYS A 30 -7.93 9.27 -26.93
CA LYS A 30 -7.97 10.04 -28.18
C LYS A 30 -6.65 10.75 -28.41
N LYS A 31 -6.12 10.72 -29.64
CA LYS A 31 -4.88 11.41 -29.98
C LYS A 31 -5.06 12.93 -29.93
N ALA A 32 -4.16 13.63 -29.25
CA ALA A 32 -4.16 15.09 -29.08
C ALA A 32 -2.73 15.64 -29.24
N GLY A 33 -2.36 15.97 -30.48
CA GLY A 33 -0.99 16.36 -30.82
C GLY A 33 -0.03 15.17 -30.77
N LYS A 34 1.03 15.28 -29.95
CA LYS A 34 2.02 14.21 -29.71
C LYS A 34 1.57 13.21 -28.64
N ASP A 35 0.68 13.63 -27.73
CA ASP A 35 0.17 12.83 -26.63
C ASP A 35 -1.26 12.30 -26.91
N TYR A 36 -1.79 11.54 -25.96
CA TYR A 36 -3.13 11.00 -25.95
C TYR A 36 -3.92 11.55 -24.76
N GLN A 37 -5.24 11.70 -24.89
CA GLN A 37 -6.10 12.29 -23.87
C GLN A 37 -7.39 11.48 -23.64
N ALA A 38 -7.87 11.49 -22.40
CA ALA A 38 -9.18 10.96 -22.00
C ALA A 38 -9.73 11.71 -20.77
N CYS A 39 -10.98 11.41 -20.40
CA CYS A 39 -11.46 11.75 -19.07
C CYS A 39 -10.77 10.85 -18.05
N CYS A 40 -10.33 11.43 -16.94
CA CYS A 40 -9.57 10.73 -15.92
C CYS A 40 -10.40 9.62 -15.27
N PRO A 41 -9.86 8.40 -15.13
CA PRO A 41 -10.55 7.33 -14.43
C PRO A 41 -10.49 7.46 -12.90
N PHE A 42 -9.63 8.36 -12.39
CA PHE A 42 -9.34 8.50 -10.96
C PHE A 42 -10.17 9.59 -10.27
N HIS A 43 -10.89 10.41 -11.04
CA HIS A 43 -11.84 11.38 -10.51
C HIS A 43 -12.93 11.67 -11.56
N ASN A 44 -14.07 12.21 -11.12
CA ASN A 44 -15.19 12.45 -12.01
C ASN A 44 -15.07 13.82 -12.70
N GLU A 45 -14.96 13.83 -14.03
CA GLU A 45 -14.89 15.05 -14.85
C GLU A 45 -15.67 14.91 -16.16
N LYS A 46 -16.02 16.05 -16.77
CA LYS A 46 -16.70 16.10 -18.08
C LYS A 46 -15.80 16.47 -19.24
N THR A 47 -14.66 17.09 -18.94
CA THR A 47 -13.67 17.55 -19.92
C THR A 47 -12.40 16.72 -19.75
N PRO A 48 -11.79 16.21 -20.83
CA PRO A 48 -10.56 15.42 -20.73
C PRO A 48 -9.42 16.19 -20.05
N SER A 49 -8.92 15.70 -18.91
CA SER A 49 -7.71 16.21 -18.28
C SER A 49 -6.62 15.16 -18.08
N PHE A 50 -6.89 13.90 -18.46
CA PHE A 50 -5.94 12.80 -18.37
C PHE A 50 -5.12 12.71 -19.65
N THR A 51 -3.81 12.95 -19.56
CA THR A 51 -2.87 12.91 -20.68
C THR A 51 -1.90 11.75 -20.54
N VAL A 52 -1.65 11.02 -21.62
CA VAL A 52 -0.69 9.91 -21.70
C VAL A 52 0.33 10.20 -22.79
N SER A 53 1.60 10.20 -22.41
CA SER A 53 2.70 10.43 -23.34
C SER A 53 3.39 9.12 -23.70
N ARG A 54 3.41 8.81 -25.00
CA ARG A 54 4.07 7.60 -25.53
C ARG A 54 5.59 7.70 -25.40
N ASP A 55 6.17 8.85 -25.67
CA ASP A 55 7.63 9.02 -25.64
C ASP A 55 8.16 8.96 -24.19
N LYS A 56 7.43 9.57 -23.24
CA LYS A 56 7.80 9.52 -21.82
C LYS A 56 7.43 8.22 -21.13
N GLN A 57 6.58 7.39 -21.74
CA GLN A 57 5.94 6.22 -21.14
C GLN A 57 5.24 6.55 -19.80
N PHE A 58 4.57 7.71 -19.74
CA PHE A 58 4.08 8.31 -18.49
C PHE A 58 2.70 8.98 -18.68
N TYR A 59 1.83 8.89 -17.67
CA TYR A 59 0.54 9.58 -17.64
C TYR A 59 0.50 10.68 -16.57
N HIS A 60 -0.32 11.70 -16.81
CA HIS A 60 -0.63 12.75 -15.85
C HIS A 60 -2.04 13.28 -16.05
N CYS A 61 -2.78 13.42 -14.94
CA CYS A 61 -4.08 14.06 -14.89
C CYS A 61 -3.95 15.52 -14.43
N PHE A 62 -4.30 16.47 -15.29
CA PHE A 62 -4.29 17.90 -14.94
C PHE A 62 -5.43 18.32 -14.00
N GLY A 63 -6.50 17.52 -13.90
CA GLY A 63 -7.61 17.76 -12.95
C GLY A 63 -7.27 17.37 -11.49
N CYS A 64 -6.96 16.09 -11.24
CA CYS A 64 -6.72 15.58 -9.89
C CYS A 64 -5.25 15.38 -9.50
N GLY A 65 -4.30 15.55 -10.44
CA GLY A 65 -2.87 15.35 -10.21
C GLY A 65 -2.39 13.90 -10.23
N ALA A 66 -3.26 12.92 -10.44
CA ALA A 66 -2.86 11.51 -10.58
C ALA A 66 -1.85 11.32 -11.71
N ASN A 67 -0.76 10.60 -11.47
CA ASN A 67 0.33 10.45 -12.42
C ASN A 67 1.16 9.18 -12.18
N GLY A 68 1.84 8.69 -13.20
CA GLY A 68 2.66 7.49 -13.07
C GLY A 68 3.01 6.81 -14.38
N ASN A 69 3.65 5.64 -14.28
CA ASN A 69 3.97 4.76 -15.40
C ASN A 69 2.94 3.62 -15.52
N ALA A 70 3.18 2.65 -16.40
CA ALA A 70 2.32 1.48 -16.61
C ALA A 70 2.02 0.72 -15.30
N ILE A 71 3.03 0.50 -14.46
CA ILE A 71 2.88 -0.19 -13.17
C ILE A 71 1.98 0.63 -12.24
N SER A 72 2.25 1.93 -12.10
CA SER A 72 1.42 2.82 -11.28
C SER A 72 -0.03 2.85 -11.75
N PHE A 73 -0.25 2.87 -13.06
CA PHE A 73 -1.59 2.86 -13.63
C PHE A 73 -2.35 1.59 -13.23
N LEU A 74 -1.74 0.41 -13.35
CA LEU A 74 -2.36 -0.86 -12.94
C LEU A 74 -2.64 -0.91 -11.44
N MET A 75 -1.71 -0.41 -10.63
CA MET A 75 -1.92 -0.34 -9.19
C MET A 75 -3.10 0.56 -8.82
N GLU A 76 -3.23 1.71 -9.48
CA GLU A 76 -4.28 2.69 -9.17
C GLU A 76 -5.63 2.32 -9.81
N TYR A 77 -5.63 1.86 -11.06
CA TYR A 77 -6.83 1.57 -11.84
C TYR A 77 -7.38 0.17 -11.52
N ASP A 78 -6.55 -0.87 -11.61
CA ASP A 78 -6.94 -2.26 -11.35
C ASP A 78 -6.83 -2.66 -9.86
N LYS A 79 -6.43 -1.72 -9.00
CA LYS A 79 -6.27 -1.91 -7.54
C LYS A 79 -5.30 -3.05 -7.19
N LEU A 80 -4.28 -3.24 -8.03
CA LEU A 80 -3.24 -4.24 -7.85
C LEU A 80 -2.19 -3.75 -6.84
N GLU A 81 -1.63 -4.67 -6.05
CA GLU A 81 -0.39 -4.39 -5.32
C GLU A 81 0.80 -4.46 -6.30
N PHE A 82 1.95 -3.91 -5.91
CA PHE A 82 3.10 -3.76 -6.82
C PHE A 82 3.54 -5.06 -7.51
N VAL A 83 3.63 -6.15 -6.76
CA VAL A 83 4.03 -7.46 -7.30
C VAL A 83 2.97 -8.00 -8.26
N ASP A 84 1.69 -7.79 -7.97
CA ASP A 84 0.59 -8.22 -8.85
C ASP A 84 0.56 -7.40 -10.14
N ALA A 85 0.85 -6.10 -10.08
CA ALA A 85 0.98 -5.26 -11.26
C ALA A 85 2.15 -5.70 -12.15
N ILE A 86 3.28 -6.11 -11.55
CA ILE A 86 4.40 -6.70 -12.29
C ILE A 86 4.03 -8.05 -12.88
N GLU A 87 3.31 -8.90 -12.15
CA GLU A 87 2.79 -10.19 -12.64
C GLU A 87 1.82 -10.05 -13.79
N GLU A 88 0.91 -9.07 -13.72
CA GLU A 88 -0.04 -8.78 -14.78
C GLU A 88 0.67 -8.31 -16.06
N LEU A 89 1.64 -7.39 -15.95
CA LEU A 89 2.44 -6.96 -17.09
C LEU A 89 3.30 -8.10 -17.65
N ALA A 90 3.99 -8.84 -16.80
CA ALA A 90 4.84 -9.95 -17.22
C ALA A 90 4.03 -11.04 -17.95
N GLY A 91 2.80 -11.30 -17.49
CA GLY A 91 1.86 -12.23 -18.11
C GLY A 91 1.48 -11.85 -19.55
N GLN A 92 1.39 -10.56 -19.89
CA GLN A 92 1.09 -10.11 -21.25
C GLN A 92 2.18 -10.49 -22.26
N PHE A 93 3.43 -10.60 -21.77
CA PHE A 93 4.60 -10.93 -22.58
C PHE A 93 5.09 -12.37 -22.35
N SER A 94 4.35 -13.18 -21.60
CA SER A 94 4.73 -14.53 -21.18
C SER A 94 6.13 -14.58 -20.54
N LEU A 95 6.48 -13.58 -19.74
CA LEU A 95 7.77 -13.46 -19.07
C LEU A 95 7.74 -14.09 -17.67
N GLU A 96 8.78 -14.84 -17.33
CA GLU A 96 9.00 -15.31 -15.97
C GLU A 96 9.63 -14.20 -15.12
N ILE A 97 9.11 -13.99 -13.90
CA ILE A 97 9.60 -12.94 -13.00
C ILE A 97 10.73 -13.50 -12.14
N PRO A 98 11.99 -13.05 -12.33
CA PRO A 98 13.05 -13.38 -11.41
C PRO A 98 12.76 -12.71 -10.06
N ARG A 99 13.01 -13.42 -8.97
CA ARG A 99 12.99 -12.86 -7.61
C ARG A 99 14.33 -13.20 -6.96
N GLU A 100 14.99 -12.21 -6.35
CA GLU A 100 16.22 -12.43 -5.59
C GLU A 100 15.96 -13.51 -4.52
N GLN A 101 16.83 -14.52 -4.46
CA GLN A 101 16.68 -15.67 -3.58
C GLN A 101 16.70 -15.23 -2.11
N GLY A 102 15.52 -14.95 -1.55
CA GLY A 102 15.26 -15.12 -0.13
C GLY A 102 15.20 -16.61 0.17
N LEU A 103 15.88 -17.03 1.24
CA LEU A 103 15.95 -18.40 1.74
C LEU A 103 14.57 -19.10 1.71
N GLY A 104 14.40 -20.07 0.80
CA GLY A 104 13.42 -21.15 0.91
C GLY A 104 12.42 -21.32 -0.24
N GLY A 105 12.83 -22.00 -1.32
CA GLY A 105 11.93 -22.73 -2.21
C GLY A 105 12.21 -22.55 -3.72
N PRO A 106 12.05 -23.60 -4.55
CA PRO A 106 12.18 -23.48 -6.01
C PRO A 106 11.14 -22.49 -6.57
N GLN A 107 11.61 -21.61 -7.46
CA GLN A 107 10.79 -20.67 -8.23
C GLN A 107 9.73 -21.44 -9.04
N ARG A 108 8.50 -20.92 -9.04
CA ARG A 108 7.37 -21.53 -9.73
C ARG A 108 6.79 -20.60 -10.78
N SER A 109 6.46 -21.15 -11.94
CA SER A 109 5.97 -20.41 -13.11
C SER A 109 4.57 -19.81 -12.88
N PHE A 110 4.18 -18.84 -13.70
CA PHE A 110 2.82 -18.28 -13.71
C PHE A 110 1.75 -19.37 -13.88
N GLU A 111 2.07 -20.41 -14.66
CA GLU A 111 1.20 -21.57 -14.87
C GLU A 111 0.95 -22.36 -13.59
N GLU A 112 1.96 -22.50 -12.72
CA GLU A 112 1.83 -23.16 -11.43
C GLU A 112 0.95 -22.36 -10.47
N LYS A 113 1.03 -21.03 -10.46
CA LYS A 113 0.12 -20.19 -9.67
C LYS A 113 -1.32 -20.27 -10.17
N LYS A 114 -1.52 -20.22 -11.48
CA LYS A 114 -2.85 -20.39 -12.09
C LYS A 114 -3.45 -21.74 -11.69
N SER A 115 -2.63 -22.80 -11.74
CA SER A 115 -2.99 -24.13 -11.26
C SER A 115 -3.39 -24.13 -9.78
N ASP A 116 -2.69 -23.37 -8.92
CA ASP A 116 -3.03 -23.28 -7.49
C ASP A 116 -4.42 -22.65 -7.26
N TYR A 117 -4.73 -21.54 -7.92
CA TYR A 117 -6.07 -20.91 -7.84
C TYR A 117 -7.16 -21.82 -8.40
N ASP A 118 -6.90 -22.53 -9.50
CA ASP A 118 -7.85 -23.46 -10.10
C ASP A 118 -8.15 -24.63 -9.14
N LEU A 119 -7.14 -25.16 -8.45
CA LEU A 119 -7.30 -26.23 -7.46
C LEU A 119 -8.06 -25.76 -6.21
N MET A 120 -7.78 -24.54 -5.73
CA MET A 120 -8.54 -23.93 -4.64
C MET A 120 -10.01 -23.75 -5.00
N GLN A 121 -10.30 -23.26 -6.21
CA GLN A 121 -11.68 -23.08 -6.68
C GLN A 121 -12.41 -24.42 -6.86
N GLN A 122 -11.73 -25.46 -7.35
CA GLN A 122 -12.27 -26.82 -7.41
C GLN A 122 -12.59 -27.37 -6.03
N THR A 123 -11.72 -27.09 -5.04
CA THR A 123 -11.91 -27.48 -3.64
C THR A 123 -13.13 -26.78 -3.03
N ALA A 124 -13.33 -25.49 -3.28
CA ALA A 124 -14.52 -24.77 -2.84
C ALA A 124 -15.81 -25.38 -3.43
N ARG A 125 -15.81 -25.66 -4.74
CA ARG A 125 -16.95 -26.32 -5.41
C ARG A 125 -17.23 -27.70 -4.84
N TYR A 126 -16.18 -28.48 -4.56
CA TYR A 126 -16.31 -29.79 -3.92
C TYR A 126 -17.02 -29.65 -2.56
N TYR A 127 -16.58 -28.75 -1.68
CA TYR A 127 -17.23 -28.56 -0.38
C TYR A 127 -18.69 -28.10 -0.52
N GLN A 128 -19.02 -27.21 -1.47
CA GLN A 128 -20.41 -26.83 -1.73
C GLN A 128 -21.27 -28.02 -2.20
N GLN A 129 -20.71 -28.90 -3.04
CA GLN A 129 -21.39 -30.12 -3.46
C GLN A 129 -21.64 -31.05 -2.28
N GLN A 130 -20.65 -31.24 -1.40
CA GLN A 130 -20.79 -32.07 -0.21
C GLN A 130 -21.86 -31.55 0.75
N LEU A 131 -22.01 -30.24 0.89
CA LEU A 131 -23.08 -29.65 1.72
C LEU A 131 -24.48 -30.11 1.25
N ASN A 132 -24.64 -30.36 -0.05
CA ASN A 132 -25.92 -30.75 -0.66
C ASN A 132 -26.10 -32.26 -0.87
N GLN A 133 -25.02 -33.01 -1.05
CA GLN A 133 -25.06 -34.39 -1.55
C GLN A 133 -24.52 -35.42 -0.56
N HIS A 134 -23.77 -35.01 0.46
CA HIS A 134 -23.20 -35.94 1.44
C HIS A 134 -24.31 -36.61 2.28
N GLN A 135 -24.03 -37.81 2.82
CA GLN A 135 -24.99 -38.52 3.68
C GLN A 135 -25.39 -37.72 4.93
N LYS A 136 -24.47 -36.89 5.45
CA LYS A 136 -24.72 -35.93 6.54
C LYS A 136 -25.41 -34.62 6.10
N SER A 137 -25.76 -34.44 4.83
CA SER A 137 -26.27 -33.16 4.30
C SER A 137 -27.48 -32.62 5.09
N ALA A 138 -28.41 -33.50 5.50
CA ALA A 138 -29.57 -33.08 6.28
C ALA A 138 -29.20 -32.48 7.64
N GLU A 139 -28.21 -33.05 8.34
CA GLU A 139 -27.70 -32.55 9.61
C GLU A 139 -27.00 -31.19 9.44
N VAL A 140 -26.14 -31.09 8.41
CA VAL A 140 -25.42 -29.85 8.09
C VAL A 140 -26.40 -28.73 7.73
N LYS A 141 -27.42 -29.03 6.92
CA LYS A 141 -28.46 -28.06 6.56
C LYS A 141 -29.26 -27.62 7.78
N ALA A 142 -29.63 -28.54 8.66
CA ALA A 142 -30.31 -28.20 9.92
C ALA A 142 -29.45 -27.27 10.80
N TYR A 143 -28.13 -27.50 10.87
CA TYR A 143 -27.21 -26.61 11.57
C TYR A 143 -27.15 -25.21 10.95
N VAL A 144 -27.02 -25.12 9.63
CA VAL A 144 -26.95 -23.85 8.88
C VAL A 144 -28.26 -23.07 8.99
N THR A 145 -29.41 -23.74 8.89
CA THR A 145 -30.73 -23.13 9.12
C THR A 145 -30.91 -22.70 10.57
N GLY A 146 -30.44 -23.48 11.54
CA GLY A 146 -30.44 -23.10 12.96
C GLY A 146 -29.55 -21.88 13.26
N ARG A 147 -28.64 -21.54 12.34
CA ARG A 147 -27.82 -20.32 12.36
C ARG A 147 -28.45 -19.15 11.58
N GLY A 148 -29.66 -19.32 11.04
CA GLY A 148 -30.36 -18.26 10.32
C GLY A 148 -29.83 -17.96 8.92
N LEU A 149 -28.96 -18.82 8.35
CA LEU A 149 -28.35 -18.55 7.04
C LEU A 149 -29.27 -19.01 5.90
N SER A 150 -29.59 -18.09 4.98
CA SER A 150 -30.36 -18.39 3.78
C SER A 150 -29.53 -19.06 2.70
N GLN A 151 -30.20 -19.69 1.72
CA GLN A 151 -29.52 -20.25 0.54
C GLN A 151 -28.78 -19.17 -0.26
N GLN A 152 -29.34 -17.95 -0.33
CA GLN A 152 -28.69 -16.82 -1.00
C GLN A 152 -27.35 -16.48 -0.34
N THR A 153 -27.29 -16.48 0.99
CA THR A 153 -26.04 -16.23 1.74
C THR A 153 -25.04 -17.38 1.59
N ILE A 154 -25.52 -18.63 1.63
CA ILE A 154 -24.69 -19.81 1.36
C ILE A 154 -24.04 -19.71 -0.02
N ASP A 155 -24.80 -19.32 -1.05
CA ASP A 155 -24.30 -19.18 -2.41
C ASP A 155 -23.37 -17.98 -2.55
N LYS A 156 -23.75 -16.83 -1.95
CA LYS A 156 -22.96 -15.59 -1.95
C LYS A 156 -21.56 -15.83 -1.41
N PHE A 157 -21.43 -16.49 -0.26
CA PHE A 157 -20.15 -16.77 0.42
C PHE A 157 -19.52 -18.11 0.06
N GLN A 158 -20.12 -18.85 -0.88
CA GLN A 158 -19.71 -20.19 -1.28
C GLN A 158 -19.54 -21.18 -0.09
N ILE A 159 -20.43 -21.09 0.91
CA ILE A 159 -20.36 -21.95 2.10
C ILE A 159 -20.52 -23.41 1.69
N GLY A 160 -19.65 -24.27 2.22
CA GLY A 160 -19.61 -25.69 1.91
C GLY A 160 -19.46 -26.56 3.16
N PHE A 161 -19.27 -27.86 2.96
CA PHE A 161 -19.06 -28.83 4.02
C PHE A 161 -17.86 -29.71 3.70
N ALA A 162 -16.92 -29.81 4.65
CA ALA A 162 -15.83 -30.78 4.61
C ALA A 162 -16.30 -32.08 5.30
N PRO A 163 -16.41 -33.20 4.57
CA PRO A 163 -16.84 -34.48 5.13
C PRO A 163 -15.91 -35.01 6.24
N PRO A 164 -16.38 -35.91 7.12
CA PRO A 164 -15.57 -36.49 8.21
C PRO A 164 -14.49 -37.48 7.74
N GLU A 165 -14.59 -37.99 6.52
CA GLU A 165 -13.65 -38.93 5.91
C GLU A 165 -12.21 -38.40 5.89
N TRP A 166 -11.24 -39.32 5.93
CA TRP A 166 -9.83 -38.94 6.10
C TRP A 166 -9.13 -38.46 4.83
N ASP A 167 -9.58 -38.87 3.64
CA ASP A 167 -8.86 -38.64 2.38
C ASP A 167 -9.80 -38.42 1.17
N GLN A 168 -11.06 -38.03 1.43
CA GLN A 168 -12.08 -37.94 0.39
C GLN A 168 -11.82 -36.80 -0.59
N LEU A 169 -11.35 -35.64 -0.11
CA LEU A 169 -10.92 -34.53 -0.97
C LEU A 169 -9.76 -34.97 -1.87
N ILE A 170 -8.73 -35.58 -1.28
CA ILE A 170 -7.55 -36.06 -2.01
C ILE A 170 -7.97 -37.07 -3.09
N ARG A 171 -8.82 -38.05 -2.76
CA ARG A 171 -9.32 -39.05 -3.73
C ARG A 171 -10.11 -38.42 -4.86
N THR A 172 -10.85 -37.35 -4.58
CA THR A 172 -11.73 -36.71 -5.56
C THR A 172 -10.96 -35.78 -6.50
N LEU A 173 -10.02 -34.99 -5.98
CA LEU A 173 -9.35 -33.94 -6.75
C LEU A 173 -7.97 -34.33 -7.27
N ALA A 174 -7.26 -35.24 -6.61
CA ALA A 174 -5.88 -35.58 -6.97
C ALA A 174 -5.81 -36.81 -7.87
N ARG A 175 -5.85 -36.58 -9.19
CA ARG A 175 -5.79 -37.62 -10.23
C ARG A 175 -4.37 -38.09 -10.53
N ASN A 176 -3.37 -37.31 -10.14
CA ASN A 176 -1.96 -37.61 -10.35
C ASN A 176 -1.09 -37.19 -9.14
N PRO A 177 0.17 -37.66 -9.06
CA PRO A 177 1.07 -37.33 -7.93
C PRO A 177 1.35 -35.83 -7.79
N ALA A 178 1.39 -35.07 -8.89
CA ALA A 178 1.63 -33.63 -8.84
C ALA A 178 0.48 -32.89 -8.13
N GLN A 179 -0.78 -33.22 -8.43
CA GLN A 179 -1.95 -32.66 -7.75
C GLN A 179 -2.00 -33.04 -6.27
N ARG A 180 -1.58 -34.27 -5.91
CA ARG A 180 -1.46 -34.69 -4.51
C ARG A 180 -0.48 -33.80 -3.76
N GLN A 181 0.69 -33.57 -4.35
CA GLN A 181 1.70 -32.68 -3.79
C GLN A 181 1.20 -31.24 -3.69
N GLN A 182 0.49 -30.77 -4.70
CA GLN A 182 -0.10 -29.43 -4.73
C GLN A 182 -1.11 -29.22 -3.58
N LEU A 183 -1.99 -30.20 -3.31
CA LEU A 183 -2.91 -30.15 -2.16
C LEU A 183 -2.16 -30.02 -0.82
N VAL A 184 -1.02 -30.70 -0.65
CA VAL A 184 -0.21 -30.62 0.58
C VAL A 184 0.42 -29.24 0.72
N GLU A 185 0.94 -28.67 -0.37
CA GLU A 185 1.59 -27.36 -0.35
C GLU A 185 0.61 -26.21 -0.15
N LEU A 186 -0.59 -26.35 -0.70
CA LEU A 186 -1.73 -25.47 -0.46
C LEU A 186 -2.44 -25.72 0.88
N LYS A 187 -1.91 -26.65 1.69
CA LYS A 187 -2.41 -26.97 3.04
C LYS A 187 -3.87 -27.44 3.06
N LEU A 188 -4.33 -28.01 1.96
CA LEU A 188 -5.61 -28.72 1.87
C LEU A 188 -5.48 -30.18 2.30
N ALA A 189 -4.27 -30.73 2.21
CA ALA A 189 -3.88 -32.03 2.73
C ALA A 189 -2.70 -31.90 3.70
N THR A 190 -2.57 -32.86 4.61
CA THR A 190 -1.40 -33.02 5.48
C THR A 190 -0.73 -34.36 5.19
N GLU A 191 0.60 -34.37 5.19
CA GLU A 191 1.39 -35.58 5.03
C GLU A 191 2.13 -35.88 6.35
N LYS A 192 1.83 -37.04 6.95
CA LYS A 192 2.52 -37.50 8.18
C LYS A 192 3.76 -38.35 7.89
N SER A 193 3.75 -39.04 6.75
CA SER A 193 4.83 -39.91 6.28
C SER A 193 4.73 -40.02 4.76
N PRO A 194 5.82 -40.30 4.03
CA PRO A 194 5.81 -40.38 2.57
C PRO A 194 4.67 -41.25 2.03
N GLY A 195 3.77 -40.65 1.26
CA GLY A 195 2.64 -41.35 0.63
C GLY A 195 1.40 -41.55 1.52
N ARG A 196 1.42 -41.14 2.80
CA ARG A 196 0.26 -41.17 3.71
C ARG A 196 -0.24 -39.75 3.97
N GLN A 197 -1.14 -39.32 3.10
CA GLN A 197 -1.78 -38.01 3.11
C GLN A 197 -3.22 -38.11 3.62
N PHE A 198 -3.69 -37.06 4.29
CA PHE A 198 -5.08 -36.94 4.77
C PHE A 198 -5.56 -35.50 4.64
N ASP A 199 -6.87 -35.34 4.51
CA ASP A 199 -7.55 -34.05 4.38
C ASP A 199 -7.32 -33.21 5.64
N PHE A 200 -6.93 -31.94 5.44
CA PHE A 200 -6.68 -31.02 6.54
C PHE A 200 -7.99 -30.60 7.24
N PHE A 201 -9.02 -30.29 6.46
CA PHE A 201 -10.36 -29.95 6.96
C PHE A 201 -11.25 -31.18 6.94
N ARG A 202 -11.87 -31.49 8.09
CA ARG A 202 -12.78 -32.63 8.25
C ARG A 202 -13.89 -32.30 9.23
N ASP A 203 -15.08 -32.79 8.94
CA ASP A 203 -16.34 -32.62 9.71
C ASP A 203 -16.62 -31.15 10.08
N ARG A 204 -16.48 -30.24 9.11
CA ARG A 204 -16.55 -28.79 9.31
C ARG A 204 -17.41 -28.10 8.28
N LEU A 205 -18.15 -27.07 8.71
CA LEU A 205 -18.72 -26.08 7.82
C LEU A 205 -17.59 -25.20 7.28
N MET A 206 -17.55 -25.01 5.97
CA MET A 206 -16.42 -24.42 5.25
C MET A 206 -16.77 -23.03 4.73
N PHE A 207 -15.86 -22.09 4.97
CA PHE A 207 -15.93 -20.69 4.55
C PHE A 207 -14.74 -20.39 3.63
N PRO A 208 -14.92 -20.38 2.30
CA PRO A 208 -13.87 -20.00 1.37
C PRO A 208 -13.43 -18.56 1.60
N ILE A 209 -12.12 -18.33 1.70
CA ILE A 209 -11.53 -17.00 1.82
C ILE A 209 -11.12 -16.55 0.43
N ARG A 210 -11.61 -15.39 0.01
CA ARG A 210 -11.37 -14.82 -1.31
C ARG A 210 -10.46 -13.61 -1.23
N ASP A 211 -9.58 -13.49 -2.22
CA ASP A 211 -8.79 -12.28 -2.41
C ASP A 211 -9.65 -11.14 -2.97
N LYS A 212 -9.04 -9.96 -3.14
CA LYS A 212 -9.70 -8.76 -3.71
C LYS A 212 -10.31 -8.99 -5.11
N ARG A 213 -9.88 -10.01 -5.85
CA ARG A 213 -10.37 -10.38 -7.20
C ARG A 213 -11.47 -11.44 -7.16
N GLY A 214 -11.76 -12.01 -5.98
CA GLY A 214 -12.76 -13.07 -5.81
C GLY A 214 -12.22 -14.48 -5.99
N ARG A 215 -10.91 -14.66 -6.12
CA ARG A 215 -10.26 -15.98 -6.23
C ARG A 215 -10.20 -16.62 -4.85
N VAL A 216 -10.56 -17.90 -4.74
CA VAL A 216 -10.41 -18.64 -3.47
C VAL A 216 -8.92 -18.90 -3.22
N ILE A 217 -8.44 -18.48 -2.06
CA ILE A 217 -7.02 -18.57 -1.67
C ILE A 217 -6.79 -19.36 -0.39
N ALA A 218 -7.84 -19.55 0.42
CA ALA A 218 -7.78 -20.29 1.67
C ALA A 218 -9.19 -20.66 2.14
N PHE A 219 -9.27 -21.34 3.29
CA PHE A 219 -10.53 -21.71 3.91
C PHE A 219 -10.49 -21.48 5.43
N GLY A 220 -11.61 -21.04 5.98
CA GLY A 220 -11.99 -21.20 7.38
C GLY A 220 -12.91 -22.41 7.54
N GLY A 221 -12.80 -23.13 8.66
CA GLY A 221 -13.60 -24.32 8.94
C GLY A 221 -14.12 -24.33 10.37
N ARG A 222 -15.44 -24.41 10.55
CA ARG A 222 -16.11 -24.42 11.85
C ARG A 222 -16.65 -25.81 12.19
N ILE A 223 -16.38 -26.31 13.39
CA ILE A 223 -17.00 -27.56 13.86
C ILE A 223 -18.50 -27.36 14.12
N MET A 224 -19.29 -28.39 13.80
CA MET A 224 -20.74 -28.39 14.08
C MET A 224 -21.08 -29.14 15.38
N GLY A 225 -20.28 -30.16 15.74
CA GLY A 225 -20.38 -30.93 16.99
C GLY A 225 -19.35 -30.52 18.06
N GLN A 226 -19.38 -31.18 19.23
CA GLN A 226 -18.59 -30.79 20.41
C GLN A 226 -17.20 -31.45 20.55
N ASP A 227 -16.85 -32.48 19.76
CA ASP A 227 -15.82 -33.44 20.22
C ASP A 227 -14.51 -33.54 19.42
N GLN A 228 -14.26 -32.73 18.38
CA GLN A 228 -13.02 -32.88 17.59
C GLN A 228 -12.36 -31.55 17.19
N GLY A 229 -11.46 -31.08 18.05
CA GLY A 229 -10.48 -30.02 17.75
C GLY A 229 -11.00 -28.59 17.96
N PRO A 230 -10.29 -27.57 17.45
CA PRO A 230 -10.64 -26.17 17.71
C PRO A 230 -11.96 -25.79 17.03
N LYS A 231 -12.75 -24.93 17.71
CA LYS A 231 -14.05 -24.41 17.24
C LYS A 231 -13.97 -23.87 15.81
N TYR A 232 -12.92 -23.11 15.53
CA TYR A 232 -12.54 -22.62 14.20
C TYR A 232 -11.14 -23.11 13.84
N LEU A 233 -10.96 -23.48 12.58
CA LEU A 233 -9.68 -23.88 12.00
C LEU A 233 -9.48 -23.09 10.71
N ASN A 234 -8.38 -22.35 10.61
CA ASN A 234 -8.04 -21.58 9.41
C ASN A 234 -6.93 -22.31 8.65
N SER A 235 -6.92 -22.17 7.32
CA SER A 235 -5.76 -22.54 6.51
C SER A 235 -4.48 -21.93 7.13
N PRO A 236 -3.39 -22.71 7.21
CA PRO A 236 -2.07 -22.16 7.46
C PRO A 236 -1.65 -21.20 6.34
N GLU A 237 -0.60 -20.43 6.59
CA GLU A 237 0.06 -19.60 5.56
C GLU A 237 0.44 -20.46 4.34
N THR A 238 0.20 -19.94 3.14
CA THR A 238 0.59 -20.57 1.87
C THR A 238 1.23 -19.54 0.96
N ARG A 239 1.70 -19.95 -0.21
CA ARG A 239 2.26 -19.02 -1.20
C ARG A 239 1.22 -18.11 -1.86
N ILE A 240 -0.07 -18.39 -1.70
CA ILE A 240 -1.18 -17.58 -2.24
C ILE A 240 -2.08 -17.00 -1.14
N PHE A 241 -1.77 -17.25 0.14
CA PHE A 241 -2.58 -16.80 1.27
C PHE A 241 -1.70 -16.32 2.43
N HIS A 242 -1.90 -15.05 2.76
CA HIS A 242 -1.25 -14.38 3.88
C HIS A 242 -2.27 -13.70 4.79
N LYS A 243 -2.42 -14.21 6.02
CA LYS A 243 -3.48 -13.74 6.95
C LYS A 243 -3.40 -12.25 7.24
N SER A 244 -2.18 -11.70 7.32
CA SER A 244 -1.96 -10.28 7.62
C SER A 244 -2.46 -9.32 6.56
N PHE A 245 -2.78 -9.78 5.34
CA PHE A 245 -3.24 -8.94 4.23
C PHE A 245 -4.71 -9.15 3.88
N GLU A 246 -5.24 -10.33 4.18
CA GLU A 246 -6.57 -10.73 3.73
C GLU A 246 -7.64 -10.44 4.79
N LEU A 247 -8.77 -9.93 4.32
CA LEU A 247 -9.97 -9.66 5.12
C LEU A 247 -11.13 -10.45 4.51
N TYR A 248 -11.72 -11.36 5.29
CA TYR A 248 -12.91 -12.08 4.84
C TYR A 248 -14.10 -11.15 4.70
N GLY A 249 -14.93 -11.36 3.68
CA GLY A 249 -16.07 -10.47 3.37
C GLY A 249 -15.68 -9.26 2.52
N PHE A 250 -14.39 -8.95 2.37
CA PHE A 250 -13.98 -7.72 1.68
C PHE A 250 -14.33 -7.73 0.19
N TYR A 251 -14.15 -8.87 -0.49
CA TYR A 251 -14.57 -9.02 -1.88
C TYR A 251 -16.08 -8.85 -2.03
N GLU A 252 -16.85 -9.48 -1.16
CA GLU A 252 -18.31 -9.46 -1.14
C GLU A 252 -18.83 -8.05 -0.89
N ALA A 253 -18.21 -7.31 0.05
CA ALA A 253 -18.53 -5.92 0.32
C ALA A 253 -18.26 -5.01 -0.89
N LYS A 254 -17.14 -5.24 -1.59
CA LYS A 254 -16.79 -4.50 -2.83
C LYS A 254 -17.71 -4.82 -4.00
N GLN A 255 -18.28 -6.03 -4.04
CA GLN A 255 -19.28 -6.38 -5.05
C GLN A 255 -20.64 -5.77 -4.73
N ALA A 256 -21.03 -5.70 -3.46
CA ALA A 256 -22.26 -5.05 -3.03
C ALA A 256 -22.20 -3.52 -3.19
N HIS A 257 -21.01 -2.92 -3.02
CA HIS A 257 -20.82 -1.48 -3.01
C HIS A 257 -19.66 -1.04 -3.91
N ARG A 258 -19.96 -0.30 -4.98
CA ARG A 258 -18.94 0.30 -5.86
C ARG A 258 -17.97 1.22 -5.09
N GLN A 259 -18.51 1.98 -4.13
CA GLN A 259 -17.77 2.79 -3.18
C GLN A 259 -18.33 2.53 -1.79
N LEU A 260 -17.44 2.11 -0.87
CA LEU A 260 -17.81 1.84 0.51
C LEU A 260 -17.82 3.17 1.27
N ALA A 261 -19.00 3.58 1.75
CA ALA A 261 -19.12 4.78 2.60
C ALA A 261 -18.52 4.55 3.99
N GLN A 262 -18.64 3.33 4.49
CA GLN A 262 -18.03 2.85 5.73
C GLN A 262 -17.70 1.36 5.60
N VAL A 263 -16.78 0.88 6.44
CA VAL A 263 -16.51 -0.56 6.61
C VAL A 263 -16.54 -0.90 8.10
N LEU A 264 -17.19 -2.02 8.42
CA LEU A 264 -17.28 -2.58 9.77
C LEU A 264 -16.30 -3.75 9.88
N ILE A 265 -15.32 -3.67 10.78
CA ILE A 265 -14.44 -4.81 11.07
C ILE A 265 -14.92 -5.56 12.31
N VAL A 266 -15.08 -6.87 12.18
CA VAL A 266 -15.51 -7.83 13.21
C VAL A 266 -14.48 -8.96 13.35
N GLU A 267 -14.69 -9.88 14.31
CA GLU A 267 -13.70 -10.90 14.64
C GLU A 267 -13.78 -12.16 13.77
N GLY A 268 -14.99 -12.61 13.40
CA GLY A 268 -15.21 -13.93 12.82
C GLY A 268 -15.94 -13.96 11.47
N TYR A 269 -15.79 -15.09 10.78
CA TYR A 269 -16.52 -15.37 9.53
C TYR A 269 -18.03 -15.31 9.71
N MET A 270 -18.51 -15.91 10.82
CA MET A 270 -19.93 -15.99 11.11
C MET A 270 -20.53 -14.62 11.38
N ASP A 271 -19.78 -13.71 12.01
CA ASP A 271 -20.21 -12.33 12.21
C ASP A 271 -20.45 -11.64 10.86
N VAL A 272 -19.48 -11.75 9.94
CA VAL A 272 -19.61 -11.19 8.59
C VAL A 272 -20.80 -11.78 7.84
N VAL A 273 -20.94 -13.11 7.87
CA VAL A 273 -21.99 -13.83 7.14
C VAL A 273 -23.37 -13.49 7.72
N ALA A 274 -23.51 -13.47 9.05
CA ALA A 274 -24.74 -13.13 9.73
C ALA A 274 -25.12 -11.68 9.48
N LEU A 275 -24.19 -10.73 9.63
CA LEU A 275 -24.44 -9.32 9.31
C LEU A 275 -24.88 -9.15 7.85
N SER A 276 -24.27 -9.87 6.91
CA SER A 276 -24.66 -9.84 5.51
C SER A 276 -26.06 -10.42 5.25
N GLU A 277 -26.49 -11.46 5.98
CA GLU A 277 -27.87 -11.97 5.93
C GLU A 277 -28.89 -10.89 6.29
N TYR A 278 -28.55 -10.02 7.25
CA TYR A 278 -29.36 -8.85 7.63
C TYR A 278 -29.10 -7.62 6.74
N GLY A 279 -28.40 -7.76 5.62
CA GLY A 279 -28.14 -6.69 4.67
C GLY A 279 -27.14 -5.63 5.16
N ILE A 280 -26.30 -5.98 6.13
CA ILE A 280 -25.13 -5.20 6.56
C ILE A 280 -23.93 -5.73 5.75
N ASP A 281 -23.93 -5.38 4.46
CA ASP A 281 -23.04 -5.93 3.44
C ASP A 281 -21.64 -5.28 3.40
N TYR A 282 -21.29 -4.49 4.41
CA TYR A 282 -20.01 -3.79 4.53
C TYR A 282 -19.16 -4.30 5.71
N ALA A 283 -19.49 -5.48 6.25
CA ALA A 283 -18.74 -6.14 7.31
C ALA A 283 -17.56 -6.96 6.76
N VAL A 284 -16.43 -6.96 7.47
CA VAL A 284 -15.23 -7.76 7.16
C VAL A 284 -14.59 -8.32 8.43
N ALA A 285 -13.80 -9.40 8.31
CA ALA A 285 -13.12 -10.01 9.46
C ALA A 285 -11.63 -10.25 9.26
N ALA A 286 -10.84 -10.01 10.32
CA ALA A 286 -9.44 -10.40 10.41
C ALA A 286 -9.33 -11.84 10.94
N LEU A 287 -8.77 -12.75 10.13
CA LEU A 287 -9.05 -14.18 10.24
C LEU A 287 -8.21 -14.94 11.26
N GLY A 288 -8.63 -14.89 12.52
CA GLY A 288 -7.96 -15.57 13.63
C GLY A 288 -6.61 -14.95 14.01
N THR A 289 -6.43 -13.68 13.66
CA THR A 289 -5.30 -12.82 14.01
C THR A 289 -5.83 -11.45 14.42
N ALA A 290 -5.07 -10.73 15.25
CA ALA A 290 -5.37 -9.31 15.48
C ALA A 290 -5.34 -8.54 14.15
N THR A 291 -6.16 -7.48 14.05
CA THR A 291 -6.15 -6.58 12.90
C THR A 291 -4.77 -5.96 12.73
N THR A 292 -4.21 -6.04 11.52
CA THR A 292 -2.85 -5.58 11.22
C THR A 292 -2.83 -4.15 10.64
N ALA A 293 -1.64 -3.58 10.48
CA ALA A 293 -1.48 -2.28 9.82
C ALA A 293 -1.85 -2.36 8.33
N GLU A 294 -1.59 -3.50 7.68
CA GLU A 294 -1.91 -3.79 6.29
C GLU A 294 -3.42 -3.91 6.06
N HIS A 295 -4.14 -4.50 7.03
CA HIS A 295 -5.62 -4.48 7.04
C HIS A 295 -6.13 -3.04 7.11
N MET A 296 -5.66 -2.24 8.08
CA MET A 296 -6.08 -0.85 8.23
C MET A 296 -5.76 -0.01 6.99
N GLN A 297 -4.59 -0.21 6.39
CA GLN A 297 -4.23 0.44 5.13
C GLN A 297 -5.19 0.06 4.01
N THR A 298 -5.53 -1.22 3.86
CA THR A 298 -6.48 -1.70 2.86
C THR A 298 -7.86 -1.07 3.05
N LEU A 299 -8.33 -0.98 4.30
CA LEU A 299 -9.61 -0.37 4.64
C LEU A 299 -9.63 1.13 4.32
N PHE A 300 -8.67 1.91 4.84
CA PHE A 300 -8.62 3.36 4.60
C PHE A 300 -8.31 3.74 3.15
N ARG A 301 -7.80 2.83 2.32
CA ARG A 301 -7.71 3.03 0.86
C ARG A 301 -9.08 2.96 0.17
N ASN A 302 -10.06 2.27 0.77
CA ASN A 302 -11.35 1.99 0.15
C ASN A 302 -12.54 2.74 0.78
N THR A 303 -12.36 3.26 1.99
CA THR A 303 -13.36 4.06 2.71
C THR A 303 -12.67 5.17 3.51
N ASP A 304 -13.42 6.23 3.82
CA ASP A 304 -13.01 7.25 4.77
C ASP A 304 -13.39 6.89 6.21
N GLN A 305 -14.33 5.96 6.40
CA GLN A 305 -14.84 5.57 7.73
C GLN A 305 -14.65 4.08 7.99
N VAL A 306 -13.98 3.77 9.11
CA VAL A 306 -13.82 2.41 9.62
C VAL A 306 -14.42 2.34 11.02
N ILE A 307 -15.27 1.35 11.25
CA ILE A 307 -15.85 1.06 12.57
C ILE A 307 -15.35 -0.31 13.00
N CYS A 308 -14.73 -0.40 14.15
CA CYS A 308 -14.31 -1.67 14.74
C CYS A 308 -15.34 -2.14 15.76
N CYS A 309 -15.91 -3.33 15.55
CA CYS A 309 -16.87 -3.92 16.46
C CYS A 309 -16.25 -5.17 17.10
N TYR A 310 -16.05 -5.09 18.41
CA TYR A 310 -15.42 -6.13 19.23
C TYR A 310 -16.33 -6.52 20.38
N ASP A 311 -16.10 -7.71 20.90
CA ASP A 311 -16.79 -8.22 22.08
C ASP A 311 -16.51 -7.32 23.29
N GLY A 312 -17.46 -7.22 24.22
CA GLY A 312 -17.35 -6.39 25.43
C GLY A 312 -16.34 -6.88 26.45
N ASP A 313 -15.86 -8.11 26.28
CA ASP A 313 -14.98 -8.78 27.23
C ASP A 313 -13.54 -8.23 27.18
N ARG A 314 -12.67 -8.81 28.01
CA ARG A 314 -11.26 -8.40 28.07
C ARG A 314 -10.50 -8.69 26.77
N ALA A 315 -10.82 -9.80 26.10
CA ALA A 315 -10.14 -10.18 24.87
C ALA A 315 -10.51 -9.23 23.72
N GLY A 316 -11.80 -8.89 23.58
CA GLY A 316 -12.29 -7.90 22.63
C GLY A 316 -11.71 -6.50 22.88
N LYS A 317 -11.62 -6.06 24.14
CA LYS A 317 -10.93 -4.80 24.49
C LYS A 317 -9.45 -4.80 24.13
N ASP A 318 -8.74 -5.90 24.36
CA ASP A 318 -7.33 -6.03 23.99
C ASP A 318 -7.16 -6.11 22.46
N ALA A 319 -8.12 -6.69 21.72
CA ALA A 319 -8.15 -6.67 20.26
C ALA A 319 -8.39 -5.25 19.72
N ALA A 320 -9.33 -4.52 20.30
CA ALA A 320 -9.60 -3.12 19.98
C ALA A 320 -8.38 -2.22 20.17
N TRP A 321 -7.63 -2.42 21.26
CA TRP A 321 -6.39 -1.68 21.50
C TRP A 321 -5.35 -1.92 20.40
N ARG A 322 -5.13 -3.19 20.02
CA ARG A 322 -4.19 -3.52 18.94
C ARG A 322 -4.62 -2.91 17.60
N ALA A 323 -5.91 -3.01 17.29
CA ALA A 323 -6.47 -2.41 16.08
C ALA A 323 -6.28 -0.89 16.05
N LEU A 324 -6.49 -0.22 17.19
CA LEU A 324 -6.22 1.20 17.35
C LEU A 324 -4.75 1.52 17.05
N GLU A 325 -3.81 0.84 17.72
CA GLU A 325 -2.37 1.07 17.52
C GLU A 325 -1.92 0.89 16.07
N HIS A 326 -2.47 -0.11 15.37
CA HIS A 326 -2.20 -0.36 13.95
C HIS A 326 -2.88 0.63 13.00
N ALA A 327 -3.97 1.27 13.44
CA ALA A 327 -4.68 2.27 12.66
C ALA A 327 -4.06 3.67 12.73
N LEU A 328 -3.41 4.05 13.84
CA LEU A 328 -2.84 5.40 14.04
C LEU A 328 -1.99 5.91 12.85
N PRO A 329 -1.07 5.10 12.26
CA PRO A 329 -0.28 5.54 11.10
C PRO A 329 -1.08 5.83 9.82
N ASN A 330 -2.32 5.35 9.76
CA ASN A 330 -3.21 5.49 8.61
C ASN A 330 -4.26 6.61 8.80
N LEU A 331 -4.33 7.25 9.97
CA LEU A 331 -5.26 8.35 10.28
C LEU A 331 -4.80 9.68 9.68
N LYS A 332 -5.01 9.82 8.36
CA LYS A 332 -4.83 11.08 7.62
C LYS A 332 -6.09 11.95 7.73
N ASP A 333 -5.98 13.21 7.32
CA ASP A 333 -7.12 14.13 7.27
C ASP A 333 -8.31 13.52 6.54
N GLY A 334 -9.50 13.65 7.12
CA GLY A 334 -10.75 13.10 6.57
C GLY A 334 -10.99 11.61 6.88
N LYS A 335 -10.01 10.87 7.43
CA LYS A 335 -10.21 9.49 7.86
C LYS A 335 -10.80 9.43 9.26
N SER A 336 -11.83 8.60 9.46
CA SER A 336 -12.52 8.38 10.73
C SER A 336 -12.38 6.94 11.19
N LEU A 337 -12.04 6.76 12.46
CA LEU A 337 -11.98 5.47 13.13
C LEU A 337 -12.85 5.52 14.38
N ARG A 338 -13.78 4.58 14.48
CA ARG A 338 -14.70 4.45 15.62
C ARG A 338 -14.73 3.01 16.13
N PHE A 339 -15.16 2.84 17.38
CA PHE A 339 -15.20 1.55 18.07
C PHE A 339 -16.57 1.32 18.71
N VAL A 340 -17.06 0.08 18.57
CA VAL A 340 -18.26 -0.42 19.22
C VAL A 340 -17.85 -1.62 20.06
N PHE A 341 -18.15 -1.54 21.36
CA PHE A 341 -17.99 -2.66 22.28
C PHE A 341 -19.36 -3.24 22.56
N LEU A 342 -19.54 -4.53 22.26
CA LEU A 342 -20.81 -5.22 22.47
C LEU A 342 -21.04 -5.54 23.96
N PRO A 343 -22.27 -5.85 24.38
CA PRO A 343 -22.52 -6.38 25.72
C PRO A 343 -21.73 -7.66 25.99
N ASP A 344 -21.39 -7.91 27.26
CA ASP A 344 -20.66 -9.12 27.67
C ASP A 344 -21.42 -10.39 27.25
N GLY A 345 -20.75 -11.28 26.52
CA GLY A 345 -21.32 -12.55 26.05
C GLY A 345 -22.10 -12.47 24.73
N GLU A 346 -22.14 -11.31 24.08
CA GLU A 346 -22.69 -11.14 22.74
C GLU A 346 -21.56 -11.00 21.71
N ASP A 347 -21.75 -11.60 20.53
CA ASP A 347 -20.97 -11.35 19.32
C ASP A 347 -21.87 -10.67 18.25
N PRO A 348 -21.32 -10.12 17.15
CA PRO A 348 -22.16 -9.49 16.13
C PRO A 348 -23.19 -10.45 15.53
N ASP A 349 -22.86 -11.74 15.37
CA ASP A 349 -23.78 -12.82 14.95
C ASP A 349 -24.99 -12.91 15.89
N SER A 350 -24.78 -13.10 17.19
CA SER A 350 -25.85 -13.28 18.18
C SER A 350 -26.65 -12.00 18.39
N LEU A 351 -25.99 -10.85 18.34
CA LEU A 351 -26.64 -9.58 18.62
C LEU A 351 -27.56 -9.14 17.48
N VAL A 352 -27.10 -9.19 16.22
CA VAL A 352 -27.94 -8.81 15.07
C VAL A 352 -29.16 -9.72 14.93
N GLN A 353 -29.02 -11.01 15.28
CA GLN A 353 -30.16 -11.93 15.31
C GLN A 353 -31.19 -11.58 16.38
N LYS A 354 -30.76 -11.02 17.52
CA LYS A 354 -31.64 -10.65 18.64
C LYS A 354 -32.32 -9.30 18.43
N GLU A 355 -31.58 -8.28 17.98
CA GLU A 355 -32.07 -6.90 17.91
C GLU A 355 -32.47 -6.45 16.50
N GLY A 356 -32.08 -7.20 15.47
CA GLY A 356 -32.33 -6.85 14.06
C GLY A 356 -31.37 -5.79 13.53
N LYS A 357 -31.51 -5.49 12.24
CA LYS A 357 -30.61 -4.59 11.51
C LYS A 357 -30.64 -3.17 12.08
N GLU A 358 -31.82 -2.59 12.23
CA GLU A 358 -31.99 -1.17 12.55
C GLU A 358 -31.39 -0.83 13.93
N ALA A 359 -31.62 -1.69 14.92
CA ALA A 359 -31.05 -1.51 16.25
C ALA A 359 -29.52 -1.68 16.25
N PHE A 360 -29.01 -2.65 15.48
CA PHE A 360 -27.57 -2.84 15.33
C PHE A 360 -26.90 -1.63 14.64
N GLU A 361 -27.48 -1.09 13.56
CA GLU A 361 -26.98 0.11 12.89
C GLU A 361 -27.07 1.37 13.76
N GLN A 362 -28.09 1.47 14.63
CA GLN A 362 -28.17 2.54 15.61
C GLN A 362 -26.98 2.47 16.59
N ARG A 363 -26.61 1.28 17.06
CA ARG A 363 -25.42 1.07 17.89
C ARG A 363 -24.12 1.46 17.19
N LEU A 364 -24.00 1.19 15.88
CA LEU A 364 -22.85 1.65 15.08
C LEU A 364 -22.81 3.18 14.95
N SER A 365 -23.97 3.83 15.00
CA SER A 365 -24.06 5.30 14.96
C SER A 365 -23.56 5.91 16.28
N ASP A 366 -23.80 5.23 17.40
CA ASP A 366 -23.34 5.60 18.75
C ASP A 366 -21.89 5.15 19.06
N ALA A 367 -21.15 4.67 18.05
CA ALA A 367 -19.78 4.22 18.19
C ALA A 367 -18.85 5.30 18.78
N GLN A 368 -17.92 4.88 19.63
CA GLN A 368 -16.96 5.76 20.29
C GLN A 368 -15.81 6.12 19.35
N ASP A 369 -15.45 7.40 19.29
CA ASP A 369 -14.28 7.86 18.55
C ASP A 369 -12.98 7.26 19.11
N TYR A 370 -12.00 7.05 18.22
CA TYR A 370 -10.71 6.44 18.58
C TYR A 370 -9.96 7.18 19.69
N ASP A 371 -10.09 8.50 19.80
CA ASP A 371 -9.43 9.31 20.82
C ASP A 371 -9.98 9.02 22.23
N LYS A 372 -11.30 8.84 22.36
CA LYS A 372 -11.93 8.42 23.61
C LYS A 372 -11.45 7.05 24.04
N VAL A 373 -11.38 6.09 23.11
CA VAL A 373 -10.89 4.73 23.39
C VAL A 373 -9.41 4.78 23.80
N LEU A 374 -8.59 5.55 23.08
CA LEU A 374 -7.18 5.74 23.38
C LEU A 374 -6.98 6.25 24.82
N PHE A 375 -7.62 7.36 25.17
CA PHE A 375 -7.42 7.99 26.47
C PHE A 375 -8.11 7.25 27.61
N SER A 376 -9.24 6.58 27.38
CA SER A 376 -9.86 5.71 28.39
C SER A 376 -8.89 4.61 28.81
N ARG A 377 -8.31 3.91 27.84
CA ARG A 377 -7.39 2.79 28.09
C ARG A 377 -6.09 3.22 28.76
N LEU A 378 -5.50 4.34 28.33
CA LEU A 378 -4.26 4.84 28.95
C LEU A 378 -4.53 5.36 30.38
N SER A 379 -5.70 5.96 30.61
CA SER A 379 -6.06 6.49 31.93
C SER A 379 -6.38 5.39 32.94
N GLU A 380 -6.95 4.25 32.52
CA GLU A 380 -7.17 3.08 33.38
C GLU A 380 -5.88 2.57 34.06
N GLN A 381 -4.71 2.83 33.46
CA GLN A 381 -3.42 2.35 33.95
C GLN A 381 -2.65 3.41 34.76
N CYS A 382 -3.25 4.59 35.01
CA CYS A 382 -2.59 5.75 35.59
C CYS A 382 -3.45 6.39 36.70
N ASP A 383 -2.84 6.68 37.86
CA ASP A 383 -3.49 7.52 38.88
C ASP A 383 -3.31 9.01 38.53
N LEU A 384 -4.30 9.57 37.85
CA LEU A 384 -4.30 10.96 37.40
C LEU A 384 -4.38 12.00 38.53
N THR A 385 -4.55 11.58 39.79
CA THR A 385 -4.47 12.48 40.95
C THR A 385 -3.03 12.79 41.34
N THR A 386 -2.08 11.95 40.91
CA THR A 386 -0.65 12.07 41.24
C THR A 386 0.17 12.60 40.06
N ASP A 387 1.26 13.32 40.36
CA ASP A 387 2.19 13.77 39.32
C ASP A 387 2.88 12.59 38.62
N ALA A 388 3.11 11.49 39.34
CA ALA A 388 3.68 10.25 38.78
C ALA A 388 2.73 9.62 37.75
N GLY A 389 1.43 9.51 38.04
CA GLY A 389 0.45 8.97 37.10
C GLY A 389 0.24 9.89 35.89
N LYS A 390 0.22 11.21 36.09
CA LYS A 390 0.18 12.18 34.98
C LYS A 390 1.42 12.09 34.09
N ALA A 391 2.61 11.91 34.67
CA ALA A 391 3.85 11.73 33.92
C ALA A 391 3.86 10.41 33.14
N LYS A 392 3.31 9.33 33.73
CA LYS A 392 3.15 8.04 33.06
C LYS A 392 2.22 8.15 31.84
N LEU A 393 1.02 8.73 32.01
CA LEU A 393 0.08 8.96 30.90
C LEU A 393 0.75 9.77 29.77
N LEU A 394 1.49 10.83 30.11
CA LEU A 394 2.23 11.62 29.13
C LEU A 394 3.25 10.76 28.36
N SER A 395 4.02 9.92 29.05
CA SER A 395 5.05 9.09 28.43
C SER A 395 4.49 7.98 27.52
N GLU A 396 3.30 7.47 27.81
CA GLU A 396 2.64 6.44 27.01
C GLU A 396 1.84 7.02 25.84
N ALA A 397 1.23 8.20 26.01
CA ALA A 397 0.42 8.84 24.97
C ALA A 397 1.27 9.46 23.85
N LEU A 398 2.38 10.13 24.18
CA LEU A 398 3.18 10.87 23.18
C LEU A 398 3.66 9.97 22.00
N PRO A 399 4.24 8.78 22.22
CA PRO A 399 4.66 7.90 21.12
C PRO A 399 3.50 7.42 20.23
N LEU A 400 2.28 7.36 20.77
CA LEU A 400 1.08 7.01 19.99
C LEU A 400 0.59 8.19 19.16
N ILE A 401 0.59 9.39 19.73
CA ILE A 401 0.24 10.63 19.02
C ILE A 401 1.20 10.87 17.85
N GLU A 402 2.50 10.65 18.05
CA GLU A 402 3.54 10.82 17.01
C GLU A 402 3.34 9.90 15.79
N LYS A 403 2.66 8.76 15.96
CA LYS A 403 2.34 7.86 14.83
C LYS A 403 1.29 8.45 13.88
N VAL A 404 0.46 9.38 14.34
CA VAL A 404 -0.64 9.93 13.55
C VAL A 404 -0.09 10.93 12.52
N PRO A 405 -0.32 10.75 11.21
CA PRO A 405 0.24 11.63 10.19
C PRO A 405 -0.48 12.98 10.05
N SER A 406 -1.75 13.07 10.48
CA SER A 406 -2.53 14.32 10.44
C SER A 406 -2.10 15.28 11.56
N GLU A 407 -1.65 16.48 11.20
CA GLU A 407 -1.33 17.53 12.17
C GLU A 407 -2.57 17.94 12.98
N TYR A 408 -3.73 18.03 12.33
CA TYR A 408 -4.98 18.35 13.00
C TYR A 408 -5.36 17.31 14.07
N TYR A 409 -5.28 16.02 13.74
CA TYR A 409 -5.54 14.96 14.71
C TYR A 409 -4.50 14.91 15.82
N GLN A 410 -3.22 15.15 15.52
CA GLN A 410 -2.20 15.30 16.56
C GLN A 410 -2.53 16.44 17.52
N GLU A 411 -2.90 17.62 17.01
CA GLU A 411 -3.29 18.77 17.82
C GLU A 411 -4.50 18.49 18.71
N SER A 412 -5.52 17.81 18.17
CA SER A 412 -6.70 17.40 18.93
C SER A 412 -6.34 16.46 20.08
N LEU A 413 -5.55 15.41 19.79
CA LEU A 413 -5.08 14.46 20.81
C LEU A 413 -4.23 15.15 21.89
N LEU A 414 -3.33 16.06 21.51
CA LEU A 414 -2.53 16.83 22.46
C LEU A 414 -3.38 17.73 23.34
N THR A 415 -4.44 18.32 22.79
CA THR A 415 -5.38 19.14 23.55
C THR A 415 -6.11 18.31 24.61
N THR A 416 -6.56 17.11 24.24
CA THR A 416 -7.19 16.17 25.18
C THR A 416 -6.19 15.69 26.25
N LEU A 417 -4.96 15.33 25.86
CA LEU A 417 -3.89 14.95 26.79
C LEU A 417 -3.56 16.07 27.78
N ALA A 418 -3.41 17.31 27.30
CA ALA A 418 -3.13 18.49 28.12
C ALA A 418 -4.21 18.70 29.19
N ARG A 419 -5.48 18.55 28.80
CA ARG A 419 -6.63 18.63 29.70
C ARG A 419 -6.57 17.56 30.80
N LEU A 420 -6.29 16.31 30.44
CA LEU A 420 -6.23 15.19 31.38
C LEU A 420 -5.13 15.35 32.45
N ILE A 421 -3.98 15.92 32.08
CA ILE A 421 -2.86 16.12 33.01
C ILE A 421 -2.85 17.50 33.69
N GLY A 422 -3.79 18.39 33.34
CA GLY A 422 -3.87 19.76 33.86
C GLY A 422 -2.71 20.67 33.43
N ARG A 423 -2.22 20.52 32.19
CA ARG A 423 -1.16 21.36 31.60
C ARG A 423 -1.69 22.15 30.41
N THR A 424 -0.94 23.15 29.95
CA THR A 424 -1.28 23.83 28.69
C THR A 424 -0.73 23.06 27.49
N ARG A 425 -1.39 23.20 26.34
CA ARG A 425 -0.97 22.58 25.08
C ARG A 425 0.45 23.01 24.70
N GLU A 426 0.77 24.29 24.90
CA GLU A 426 2.05 24.89 24.54
C GLU A 426 3.22 24.25 25.29
N GLN A 427 2.99 23.81 26.54
CA GLN A 427 3.96 23.09 27.35
C GLN A 427 4.22 21.67 26.82
N LEU A 428 3.26 21.06 26.13
CA LEU A 428 3.38 19.72 25.54
C LEU A 428 3.92 19.78 24.10
N SER A 429 3.46 20.74 23.28
CA SER A 429 3.94 20.93 21.92
C SER A 429 5.44 21.22 21.88
N ALA A 430 5.98 21.93 22.89
CA ALA A 430 7.41 22.16 23.02
C ALA A 430 8.25 20.87 23.16
N LYS A 431 7.66 19.79 23.71
CA LYS A 431 8.33 18.47 23.82
C LYS A 431 8.28 17.68 22.52
N LEU A 432 7.21 17.81 21.74
CA LEU A 432 7.14 17.29 20.36
C LEU A 432 8.04 18.08 19.40
N ALA A 433 8.25 19.37 19.66
CA ALA A 433 8.94 20.32 18.77
C ALA A 433 10.48 20.31 18.87
N THR A 434 11.10 19.25 19.40
CA THR A 434 12.54 19.01 19.17
C THR A 434 12.71 18.51 17.72
N PRO A 435 13.57 19.12 16.89
CA PRO A 435 13.11 19.80 15.68
C PRO A 435 12.94 18.89 14.44
N ARG A 436 11.73 18.88 13.89
CA ARG A 436 11.47 18.77 12.44
C ARG A 436 10.46 19.84 12.01
N LYS A 437 10.82 21.11 12.18
CA LYS A 437 10.09 22.19 11.51
C LYS A 437 10.48 22.22 10.03
N GLN A 438 9.59 21.78 9.16
CA GLN A 438 9.47 22.38 7.83
C GLN A 438 8.08 22.97 7.70
N HIS A 439 8.00 24.28 7.98
CA HIS A 439 6.87 25.12 7.61
C HIS A 439 6.60 24.99 6.11
N ALA A 440 5.51 24.31 5.76
CA ALA A 440 4.91 24.41 4.43
C ALA A 440 4.18 25.76 4.30
N ILE A 441 4.95 26.82 4.10
CA ILE A 441 4.45 27.97 3.35
C ILE A 441 4.34 27.45 1.90
N GLU A 442 3.16 27.47 1.30
CA GLU A 442 2.97 27.23 -0.14
C GLU A 442 3.80 28.24 -0.94
N ARG A 443 5.08 27.92 -1.14
CA ARG A 443 5.96 28.63 -2.05
C ARG A 443 5.56 28.17 -3.44
N LYS A 444 5.03 29.09 -4.26
CA LYS A 444 4.91 28.90 -5.72
C LYS A 444 6.16 28.17 -6.22
N PHE A 445 5.98 27.06 -6.93
CA PHE A 445 7.05 26.20 -7.41
C PHE A 445 7.99 27.00 -8.34
N LYS A 446 9.03 27.62 -7.78
CA LYS A 446 10.04 28.33 -8.56
C LYS A 446 11.01 27.31 -9.14
N VAL A 447 11.09 27.27 -10.48
CA VAL A 447 12.07 26.47 -11.20
C VAL A 447 13.39 27.24 -11.17
N THR A 448 14.30 26.84 -10.27
CA THR A 448 15.68 27.34 -10.24
C THR A 448 16.48 26.74 -11.41
N PRO A 449 17.65 27.29 -11.78
CA PRO A 449 18.51 26.70 -12.81
C PRO A 449 18.81 25.22 -12.56
N MET A 450 19.10 24.84 -11.31
CA MET A 450 19.29 23.42 -10.94
C MET A 450 18.02 22.58 -11.17
N ARG A 451 16.84 23.08 -10.79
CA ARG A 451 15.57 22.37 -11.04
C ARG A 451 15.24 22.28 -12.53
N ARG A 452 15.60 23.30 -13.31
CA ARG A 452 15.48 23.31 -14.77
C ARG A 452 16.37 22.23 -15.38
N ALA A 453 17.65 22.18 -15.00
CA ALA A 453 18.57 21.14 -15.46
C ALA A 453 18.07 19.73 -15.11
N ILE A 454 17.67 19.50 -13.86
CA ILE A 454 17.10 18.21 -13.42
C ILE A 454 15.83 17.87 -14.19
N GLY A 455 14.90 18.82 -14.35
CA GLY A 455 13.64 18.60 -15.05
C GLY A 455 13.80 18.31 -16.54
N LEU A 456 14.71 19.03 -17.21
CA LEU A 456 15.03 18.78 -18.62
C LEU A 456 15.69 17.41 -18.80
N LEU A 457 16.66 17.06 -17.96
CA LEU A 457 17.30 15.75 -18.00
C LEU A 457 16.33 14.60 -17.70
N LEU A 458 15.41 14.78 -16.75
CA LEU A 458 14.39 13.79 -16.41
C LEU A 458 13.38 13.56 -17.54
N GLN A 459 12.96 14.64 -18.22
CA GLN A 459 12.01 14.56 -19.33
C GLN A 459 12.68 14.13 -20.65
N HIS A 460 13.98 14.38 -20.80
CA HIS A 460 14.77 14.08 -21.99
C HIS A 460 16.11 13.44 -21.60
N PRO A 461 16.12 12.15 -21.23
CA PRO A 461 17.32 11.47 -20.70
C PRO A 461 18.53 11.50 -21.63
N GLY A 462 18.31 11.57 -22.95
CA GLY A 462 19.38 11.70 -23.95
C GLY A 462 20.23 12.97 -23.81
N LEU A 463 19.79 13.98 -23.06
CA LEU A 463 20.59 15.17 -22.76
C LEU A 463 21.81 14.87 -21.86
N ALA A 464 21.87 13.70 -21.21
CA ALA A 464 22.95 13.35 -20.28
C ALA A 464 24.35 13.40 -20.91
N SER A 465 24.46 13.04 -22.20
CA SER A 465 25.73 13.01 -22.95
C SER A 465 26.12 14.35 -23.56
N VAL A 466 25.27 15.37 -23.45
CA VAL A 466 25.49 16.69 -24.05
C VAL A 466 26.46 17.54 -23.23
N VAL A 467 26.53 17.29 -21.92
CA VAL A 467 27.40 17.99 -20.97
C VAL A 467 28.35 16.99 -20.32
N GLU A 468 29.57 17.43 -20.00
CA GLU A 468 30.58 16.58 -19.38
C GLU A 468 30.13 16.09 -17.99
N HIS A 469 30.41 14.83 -17.69
CA HIS A 469 30.11 14.27 -16.37
C HIS A 469 31.27 14.53 -15.42
N LEU A 470 31.06 15.46 -14.48
CA LEU A 470 32.07 15.91 -13.52
C LEU A 470 31.65 15.50 -12.09
N PRO A 471 32.00 14.28 -11.64
CA PRO A 471 31.56 13.76 -10.34
C PRO A 471 32.09 14.58 -9.15
N ASP A 472 33.24 15.23 -9.30
CA ASP A 472 33.89 16.06 -8.27
C ASP A 472 33.03 17.26 -7.85
N LEU A 473 32.09 17.70 -8.69
CA LEU A 473 31.13 18.75 -8.36
C LEU A 473 30.15 18.35 -7.24
N ALA A 474 30.06 17.06 -6.89
CA ALA A 474 29.22 16.56 -5.80
C ALA A 474 29.67 17.05 -4.41
N GLU A 475 30.94 17.44 -4.25
CA GLU A 475 31.49 17.92 -2.98
C GLU A 475 31.13 19.37 -2.68
N LEU A 476 30.65 20.11 -3.67
CA LEU A 476 30.25 21.50 -3.51
C LEU A 476 28.89 21.60 -2.79
N PRO A 477 28.70 22.57 -1.88
CA PRO A 477 27.47 22.73 -1.12
C PRO A 477 26.36 23.41 -1.96
N LEU A 478 26.13 22.94 -3.18
CA LEU A 478 25.09 23.41 -4.08
C LEU A 478 23.84 22.53 -3.98
N PRO A 479 22.69 23.09 -3.53
CA PRO A 479 21.46 22.32 -3.39
C PRO A 479 21.03 21.67 -4.72
N GLY A 480 20.88 20.35 -4.73
CA GLY A 480 20.42 19.57 -5.88
C GLY A 480 21.52 19.06 -6.83
N MET A 481 22.77 19.50 -6.67
CA MET A 481 23.89 19.06 -7.52
C MET A 481 24.10 17.54 -7.46
N ARG A 482 24.12 16.97 -6.26
CA ARG A 482 24.25 15.52 -6.06
C ARG A 482 23.14 14.72 -6.77
N LEU A 483 21.90 15.24 -6.74
CA LEU A 483 20.77 14.62 -7.43
C LEU A 483 20.94 14.70 -8.95
N PHE A 484 21.34 15.86 -9.47
CA PHE A 484 21.63 16.03 -10.90
C PHE A 484 22.71 15.06 -11.38
N LEU A 485 23.84 14.96 -10.68
CA LEU A 485 24.93 14.04 -11.03
C LEU A 485 24.50 12.57 -10.95
N THR A 486 23.68 12.21 -9.95
CA THR A 486 23.13 10.85 -9.84
C THR A 486 22.20 10.54 -11.02
N LEU A 487 21.35 11.48 -11.42
CA LEU A 487 20.48 11.34 -12.59
C LEU A 487 21.29 11.25 -13.89
N GLN A 488 22.30 12.10 -14.06
CA GLN A 488 23.16 12.09 -15.24
C GLN A 488 23.91 10.76 -15.35
N ALA A 489 24.51 10.29 -14.25
CA ALA A 489 25.18 8.99 -14.21
C ALA A 489 24.22 7.84 -14.56
N THR A 490 22.97 7.90 -14.04
CA THR A 490 21.93 6.92 -14.35
C THR A 490 21.64 6.90 -15.86
N CYS A 491 21.38 8.06 -16.46
CA CYS A 491 21.09 8.21 -17.88
C CYS A 491 22.28 7.82 -18.78
N LEU A 492 23.52 8.12 -18.38
CA LEU A 492 24.73 7.72 -19.12
C LEU A 492 24.95 6.21 -19.08
N SER A 493 24.65 5.57 -17.95
CA SER A 493 24.75 4.11 -17.82
C SER A 493 23.66 3.34 -18.57
N ARG A 494 22.52 3.99 -18.82
CA ARG A 494 21.32 3.42 -19.45
C ARG A 494 20.71 4.42 -20.45
N PRO A 495 21.27 4.54 -21.66
CA PRO A 495 20.80 5.50 -22.67
C PRO A 495 19.38 5.23 -23.19
N ASP A 496 18.86 4.03 -22.95
CA ASP A 496 17.53 3.55 -23.32
C ASP A 496 16.44 3.95 -22.31
N TYR A 497 16.82 4.48 -21.14
CA TYR A 497 15.85 4.88 -20.12
C TYR A 497 14.97 6.04 -20.57
N THR A 498 13.66 5.87 -20.36
CA THR A 498 12.65 6.93 -20.47
C THR A 498 12.41 7.61 -19.12
N THR A 499 11.62 8.69 -19.10
CA THR A 499 11.17 9.32 -17.85
C THR A 499 10.54 8.31 -16.89
N ALA A 500 9.76 7.35 -17.39
CA ALA A 500 9.14 6.30 -16.58
C ALA A 500 10.17 5.41 -15.86
N HIS A 501 11.25 5.02 -16.54
CA HIS A 501 12.32 4.22 -15.95
C HIS A 501 13.04 4.99 -14.85
N ILE A 502 13.34 6.28 -15.09
CA ILE A 502 14.01 7.13 -14.11
C ILE A 502 13.11 7.36 -12.89
N LEU A 503 11.80 7.56 -13.07
CA LEU A 503 10.91 7.72 -11.91
C LEU A 503 10.80 6.42 -11.10
N GLU A 504 10.71 5.26 -11.76
CA GLU A 504 10.68 3.95 -11.10
C GLU A 504 11.96 3.70 -10.29
N ALA A 505 13.09 4.04 -10.90
CA ALA A 505 14.43 3.98 -10.31
C ALA A 505 14.56 4.74 -8.98
N PHE A 506 13.76 5.78 -8.79
CA PHE A 506 13.78 6.66 -7.62
C PHE A 506 12.52 6.50 -6.74
N ARG A 507 11.64 5.52 -7.01
CA ARG A 507 10.33 5.36 -6.32
C ARG A 507 10.41 5.41 -4.80
N ASP A 508 11.43 4.77 -4.22
CA ASP A 508 11.63 4.65 -2.78
C ASP A 508 12.62 5.67 -2.19
N THR A 509 13.02 6.68 -2.97
CA THR A 509 13.96 7.71 -2.50
C THR A 509 13.23 8.98 -2.03
N PRO A 510 13.82 9.77 -1.12
CA PRO A 510 13.23 11.04 -0.67
C PRO A 510 12.95 12.04 -1.81
N GLU A 511 13.66 11.92 -2.92
CA GLU A 511 13.59 12.82 -4.07
C GLU A 511 12.41 12.51 -5.00
N TYR A 512 11.77 11.34 -4.89
CA TYR A 512 10.69 10.89 -5.79
C TYR A 512 9.58 11.93 -5.99
N SER A 513 9.10 12.52 -4.88
CA SER A 513 8.03 13.53 -4.92
C SER A 513 8.45 14.79 -5.69
N ALA A 514 9.71 15.20 -5.58
CA ALA A 514 10.23 16.35 -6.31
C ALA A 514 10.43 16.03 -7.80
N LEU A 515 10.91 14.82 -8.12
CA LEU A 515 11.08 14.36 -9.49
C LEU A 515 9.74 14.23 -10.22
N ASN A 516 8.69 13.69 -9.58
CA ASN A 516 7.36 13.64 -10.18
C ASN A 516 6.84 15.03 -10.57
N LYS A 517 7.02 16.04 -9.71
CA LYS A 517 6.65 17.42 -10.03
C LYS A 517 7.43 17.99 -11.22
N LEU A 518 8.69 17.59 -11.38
CA LEU A 518 9.53 18.01 -12.50
C LEU A 518 9.24 17.23 -13.79
N ALA A 519 8.79 15.98 -13.71
CA ALA A 519 8.39 15.19 -14.86
C ALA A 519 7.14 15.76 -15.56
N THR A 520 6.27 16.39 -14.77
CA THR A 520 5.00 17.00 -15.22
C THR A 520 5.14 18.48 -15.55
N TRP A 521 6.31 19.08 -15.30
CA TRP A 521 6.55 20.51 -15.55
C TRP A 521 6.60 20.81 -17.06
N GLN A 522 5.78 21.76 -17.52
CA GLN A 522 5.81 22.21 -18.91
C GLN A 522 6.87 23.30 -19.10
N HIS A 523 8.00 22.93 -19.74
CA HIS A 523 9.13 23.84 -19.94
C HIS A 523 8.96 24.79 -21.15
N ASN A 524 8.05 24.50 -22.08
CA ASN A 524 7.74 25.31 -23.27
C ASN A 524 8.97 25.68 -24.11
N ILE A 525 9.92 24.75 -24.25
CA ILE A 525 11.12 24.92 -25.08
C ILE A 525 10.89 24.15 -26.38
N ASP A 526 11.15 24.80 -27.51
CA ASP A 526 11.12 24.17 -28.83
C ASP A 526 12.16 23.03 -28.88
N GLU A 527 11.82 21.89 -29.47
CA GLU A 527 12.73 20.71 -29.52
C GLU A 527 14.09 21.04 -30.16
N GLU A 528 14.10 21.91 -31.17
CA GLU A 528 15.32 22.36 -31.85
C GLU A 528 16.27 23.14 -30.93
N LYS A 529 15.75 23.78 -29.87
CA LYS A 529 16.53 24.61 -28.92
C LYS A 529 16.83 23.88 -27.61
N LEU A 530 16.29 22.68 -27.42
CA LEU A 530 16.36 21.96 -26.15
C LEU A 530 17.80 21.69 -25.70
N ILE A 531 18.66 21.30 -26.64
CA ILE A 531 20.08 21.01 -26.39
C ILE A 531 20.81 22.28 -25.95
N ASP A 532 20.61 23.39 -26.66
CA ASP A 532 21.28 24.66 -26.36
C ASP A 532 20.81 25.25 -25.03
N GLU A 533 19.52 25.19 -24.74
CA GLU A 533 18.95 25.62 -23.46
C GLU A 533 19.48 24.79 -22.28
N PHE A 534 19.64 23.47 -22.47
CA PHE A 534 20.23 22.60 -21.46
C PHE A 534 21.71 22.94 -21.22
N LYS A 535 22.50 23.12 -22.28
CA LYS A 535 23.91 23.55 -22.19
C LYS A 535 24.05 24.88 -21.47
N ASN A 536 23.26 25.89 -21.84
CA ASN A 536 23.28 27.21 -21.21
C ASN A 536 22.89 27.14 -19.73
N THR A 537 21.89 26.33 -19.39
CA THR A 537 21.48 26.11 -18.00
C THR A 537 22.60 25.46 -17.19
N PHE A 538 23.29 24.45 -17.75
CA PHE A 538 24.39 23.77 -17.09
C PHE A 538 25.63 24.65 -16.95
N GLN A 539 25.99 25.39 -18.00
CA GLN A 539 27.09 26.36 -17.96
C GLN A 539 26.87 27.42 -16.88
N PHE A 540 25.64 27.92 -16.72
CA PHE A 540 25.29 28.81 -15.63
C PHE A 540 25.52 28.18 -14.24
N ILE A 541 25.18 26.90 -14.07
CA ILE A 541 25.43 26.16 -12.82
C ILE A 541 26.93 25.98 -12.58
N GLU A 542 27.68 25.62 -13.62
CA GLU A 542 29.14 25.47 -13.55
C GLU A 542 29.81 26.79 -13.14
N ASP A 543 29.39 27.92 -13.72
CA ASP A 543 29.89 29.23 -13.33
C ASP A 543 29.56 29.54 -11.86
N GLN A 544 28.40 29.12 -11.35
CA GLN A 544 28.08 29.23 -9.91
C GLN A 544 29.02 28.37 -9.05
N CYS A 545 29.35 27.15 -9.47
CA CYS A 545 30.32 26.29 -8.80
C CYS A 545 31.69 26.96 -8.67
N LEU A 546 32.20 27.48 -9.79
CA LEU A 546 33.50 28.14 -9.86
C LEU A 546 33.53 29.41 -8.98
N ASN A 547 32.47 30.21 -9.00
CA ASN A 547 32.36 31.40 -8.13
C ASN A 547 32.34 31.01 -6.64
N LEU A 548 31.60 29.96 -6.25
CA LEU A 548 31.52 29.51 -4.86
C LEU A 548 32.87 28.99 -4.34
N ARG A 549 33.60 28.26 -5.19
CA ARG A 549 34.95 27.79 -4.86
C ARG A 549 35.93 28.94 -4.71
N LEU A 550 35.87 29.92 -5.61
CA LEU A 550 36.68 31.14 -5.52
C LEU A 550 36.36 31.91 -4.23
N GLU A 551 35.09 32.11 -3.89
CA GLU A 551 34.69 32.76 -2.63
C GLU A 551 35.21 32.02 -1.40
N THR A 552 35.16 30.69 -1.40
CA THR A 552 35.70 29.86 -0.32
C THR A 552 37.20 30.08 -0.14
N LEU A 553 37.97 30.10 -1.23
CA LEU A 553 39.41 30.37 -1.20
C LEU A 553 39.70 31.80 -0.75
N LEU A 554 38.93 32.79 -1.19
CA LEU A 554 39.10 34.19 -0.78
C LEU A 554 38.78 34.40 0.71
N ILE A 555 37.81 33.67 1.25
CA ILE A 555 37.51 33.68 2.70
C ILE A 555 38.68 33.05 3.45
N LYS A 556 39.16 31.88 3.00
CA LYS A 556 40.27 31.18 3.63
C LYS A 556 41.56 32.00 3.62
N ASP A 557 41.86 32.71 2.53
CA ASP A 557 43.03 33.59 2.44
C ASP A 557 43.00 34.68 3.52
N LYS A 558 41.80 35.21 3.82
CA LYS A 558 41.61 36.24 4.85
C LYS A 558 41.69 35.71 6.28
N THR A 559 41.40 34.43 6.51
CA THR A 559 41.33 33.87 7.87
C THR A 559 42.57 33.06 8.25
N GLU A 560 43.07 32.24 7.33
CA GLU A 560 44.10 31.22 7.57
C GLU A 560 45.31 31.35 6.62
N GLY A 561 45.14 32.09 5.52
CA GLY A 561 46.12 32.19 4.44
C GLY A 561 46.09 30.97 3.50
N LEU A 562 46.32 31.18 2.21
CA LEU A 562 46.37 30.10 1.23
C LEU A 562 47.76 29.47 1.10
N ASN A 563 47.79 28.15 0.87
CA ASN A 563 49.00 27.43 0.47
C ASN A 563 49.35 27.66 -1.02
N SER A 564 50.47 27.12 -1.50
CA SER A 564 50.93 27.32 -2.89
C SER A 564 49.93 26.85 -3.94
N ASP A 565 49.29 25.71 -3.70
CA ASP A 565 48.39 25.06 -4.64
C ASP A 565 47.05 25.81 -4.68
N GLU A 566 46.57 26.26 -3.53
CA GLU A 566 45.35 27.06 -3.39
C GLU A 566 45.50 28.46 -3.99
N ARG A 567 46.70 29.06 -3.93
CA ARG A 567 46.98 30.34 -4.62
C ARG A 567 46.95 30.17 -6.14
N LEU A 568 47.52 29.08 -6.63
CA LEU A 568 47.46 28.73 -8.05
C LEU A 568 46.01 28.47 -8.48
N GLU A 569 45.25 27.70 -7.70
CA GLU A 569 43.83 27.44 -7.91
C GLU A 569 43.02 28.75 -7.96
N CYS A 570 43.23 29.66 -7.01
CA CYS A 570 42.56 30.97 -6.96
C CYS A 570 42.86 31.83 -8.20
N ALA A 571 44.11 31.84 -8.68
CA ALA A 571 44.50 32.55 -9.90
C ALA A 571 43.84 31.94 -11.15
N LEU A 572 43.83 30.61 -11.27
CA LEU A 572 43.19 29.89 -12.37
C LEU A 572 41.67 30.11 -12.40
N LEU A 573 41.00 30.05 -11.24
CA LEU A 573 39.55 30.30 -11.13
C LEU A 573 39.20 31.74 -11.51
N THR A 574 40.00 32.72 -11.07
CA THR A 574 39.81 34.14 -11.42
C THR A 574 39.97 34.37 -12.92
N GLN A 575 40.96 33.73 -13.55
CA GLN A 575 41.18 33.80 -15.00
C GLN A 575 40.04 33.12 -15.78
N ALA A 576 39.61 31.92 -15.36
CA ALA A 576 38.53 31.17 -16.00
C ALA A 576 37.19 31.93 -15.95
N LEU A 577 36.83 32.48 -14.80
CA LEU A 577 35.62 33.30 -14.64
C LEU A 577 35.72 34.63 -15.40
N GLY A 578 36.91 35.23 -15.48
CA GLY A 578 37.17 36.44 -16.28
C GLY A 578 36.99 36.21 -17.78
N ALA A 579 37.56 35.13 -18.32
CA ALA A 579 37.47 34.77 -19.73
C ALA A 579 36.02 34.44 -20.16
N ARG A 580 35.25 33.77 -19.29
CA ARG A 580 33.84 33.44 -19.54
C ARG A 580 32.93 34.68 -19.52
N ARG A 581 33.23 35.71 -18.71
CA ARG A 581 32.53 37.01 -18.72
C ARG A 581 32.80 37.83 -19.99
N THR A 582 33.98 37.71 -20.59
CA THR A 582 34.32 38.43 -21.84
C THR A 582 33.78 37.77 -23.11
N GLY A 583 33.39 36.50 -23.05
CA GLY A 583 32.79 35.75 -24.17
C GLY A 583 31.26 35.77 -24.23
N GLN A 584 30.59 36.52 -23.35
CA GLN A 584 29.11 36.68 -23.31
C GLN A 584 28.60 38.01 -23.89
N ASN A 585 29.44 38.74 -24.66
CA ASN A 585 29.01 39.91 -25.43
C ASN A 585 28.75 39.56 -26.89
#